data_AF-A0A2E6H1J2-F1
#
_entry.id   AF-A0A2E6H1J2-F1
#
_cell.length_a   1.000
_cell.length_b   1.000
_cell.length_c   1.000
_cell.angle_alpha   90.00
_cell.angle_beta   90.00
_cell.angle_gamma   90.00
#
_symmetry.space_group_name_H-M   'P 1'
#
loop_
_entity.id
_entity.type
_entity.pdbx_description
1 polymer ?
#
loop_
_entity_poly.entity_id
_entity_poly.type
_entity_poly.pdbx_seq_one_letter_code
_entity_poly.pdbx_strand_id
1 'polypeptide(L)'
;MIFATSTTVLLVIISILAVCLAVSLFYLIRFGLIIIRVQDVLEVSLDMLDDKYATISKVLSTPLFYNSPEIRGVLENVREVRESILEIAHALTSIHGSLEVPSINQADNPLMQGNKEIGNEKAN
;
A
#
# COMPACT_ATOMS: atom_id res chain seq x y z
N MET A 1 -54.55 -16.59 26.00
CA MET A 1 -54.28 -15.22 25.51
C MET A 1 -52.79 -14.86 25.56
N ILE A 2 -52.10 -15.12 26.67
CA ILE A 2 -50.67 -14.78 26.87
C ILE A 2 -49.73 -15.37 25.79
N PHE A 3 -50.00 -16.57 25.29
CA PHE A 3 -49.15 -17.21 24.26
C PHE A 3 -49.23 -16.53 22.87
N ALA A 4 -50.38 -15.94 22.53
CA ALA A 4 -50.60 -15.24 21.25
C ALA A 4 -49.96 -13.84 21.24
N THR A 5 -49.91 -13.17 22.40
CA THR A 5 -49.23 -11.88 22.54
C THR A 5 -47.71 -12.02 22.48
N SER A 6 -47.13 -13.12 22.98
CA SER A 6 -45.68 -13.36 22.88
C SER A 6 -45.22 -13.63 21.44
N THR A 7 -45.99 -14.40 20.66
CA THR A 7 -45.64 -14.73 19.27
C THR A 7 -45.71 -13.51 18.34
N THR A 8 -46.70 -12.63 18.53
CA THR A 8 -46.82 -11.37 17.77
C THR A 8 -45.66 -10.41 18.04
N VAL A 9 -45.20 -10.28 19.29
CA VAL A 9 -44.02 -9.47 19.63
C VAL A 9 -42.75 -9.99 18.95
N LEU A 10 -42.56 -11.32 18.90
CA LEU A 10 -41.41 -11.93 18.22
C LEU A 10 -41.39 -11.60 16.71
N LEU A 11 -42.55 -11.63 16.04
CA LEU A 11 -42.64 -11.30 14.61
C LEU A 11 -42.27 -9.84 14.32
N VAL A 12 -42.68 -8.92 15.18
CA VAL A 12 -42.34 -7.48 15.04
C VAL A 12 -40.82 -7.29 15.14
N ILE A 13 -40.18 -7.91 16.14
CA ILE A 13 -38.73 -7.81 16.34
C ILE A 13 -37.97 -8.38 15.14
N ILE A 14 -38.36 -9.55 14.63
CA ILE A 14 -37.73 -10.17 13.45
C ILE A 14 -37.86 -9.25 12.23
N SER A 15 -39.02 -8.61 12.04
CA SER A 15 -39.21 -7.68 10.92
C SER A 15 -38.29 -6.46 11.01
N ILE A 16 -38.13 -5.88 12.20
CA ILE A 16 -37.23 -4.75 12.43
C ILE A 16 -35.78 -5.16 12.22
N LEU A 17 -35.40 -6.35 12.71
CA LEU A 17 -34.06 -6.89 12.54
C LEU A 17 -33.74 -7.13 11.05
N ALA A 18 -34.71 -7.64 10.28
CA ALA A 18 -34.57 -7.85 8.84
C ALA A 18 -34.34 -6.53 8.08
N VAL A 19 -35.09 -5.47 8.43
CA VAL A 19 -34.90 -4.13 7.85
C VAL A 19 -33.54 -3.55 8.22
N CYS A 20 -33.14 -3.66 9.50
CA CYS A 20 -31.85 -3.21 9.98
C CYS A 20 -30.69 -3.91 9.25
N LEU A 21 -30.82 -5.22 9.03
CA LEU A 21 -29.84 -6.04 8.33
C LEU A 21 -29.77 -5.66 6.84
N ALA A 22 -30.91 -5.40 6.19
CA ALA A 22 -30.96 -4.93 4.81
C ALA A 22 -30.26 -3.57 4.63
N VAL A 23 -30.51 -2.62 5.55
CA VAL A 23 -29.83 -1.31 5.54
C VAL A 23 -28.32 -1.49 5.73
N SER A 24 -27.92 -2.34 6.67
CA SER A 24 -26.50 -2.60 6.95
C SER A 24 -25.79 -3.19 5.72
N LEU A 25 -26.43 -4.14 5.02
CA LEU A 25 -25.89 -4.71 3.78
C LEU A 25 -25.73 -3.65 2.68
N PHE A 26 -26.72 -2.76 2.55
CA PHE A 26 -26.68 -1.68 1.55
C PHE A 26 -25.46 -0.77 1.76
N TYR A 27 -25.19 -0.39 3.00
CA TYR A 27 -24.00 0.41 3.33
C TYR A 27 -22.70 -0.37 3.09
N LEU A 28 -22.67 -1.66 3.39
CA LEU A 28 -21.48 -2.50 3.21
C LEU A 28 -21.06 -2.61 1.74
N ILE A 29 -22.03 -2.79 0.83
CA ILE A 29 -21.76 -2.84 -0.62
C ILE A 29 -21.23 -1.50 -1.11
N ARG A 30 -21.83 -0.39 -0.67
CA ARG A 30 -21.37 0.97 -0.99
C ARG A 30 -19.95 1.22 -0.50
N PHE A 31 -19.64 0.78 0.71
CA PHE A 31 -18.31 0.90 1.30
C PHE A 31 -17.27 0.08 0.53
N GLY A 32 -17.59 -1.17 0.16
CA GLY A 32 -16.70 -2.02 -0.64
C GLY A 32 -16.35 -1.38 -2.00
N LEU A 33 -17.34 -0.81 -2.69
CA LEU A 33 -17.12 -0.08 -3.95
C LEU A 33 -16.20 1.14 -3.79
N ILE A 34 -16.27 1.82 -2.65
CA ILE A 34 -15.41 2.98 -2.36
C ILE A 34 -13.97 2.50 -2.14
N ILE A 35 -13.76 1.42 -1.39
CA ILE A 35 -12.41 0.86 -1.15
C ILE A 35 -11.74 0.48 -2.46
N ILE A 36 -12.45 -0.20 -3.37
CA ILE A 36 -11.88 -0.59 -4.68
C ILE A 36 -11.40 0.64 -5.44
N ARG A 37 -12.20 1.72 -5.48
CA ARG A 37 -11.78 2.97 -6.14
C ARG A 37 -10.57 3.61 -5.50
N VAL A 38 -10.43 3.51 -4.17
CA VAL A 38 -9.25 4.01 -3.47
C VAL A 38 -8.01 3.21 -3.85
N GLN A 39 -8.13 1.89 -3.97
CA GLN A 39 -7.04 1.03 -4.43
C GLN A 39 -6.58 1.40 -5.85
N ASP A 40 -7.52 1.57 -6.80
CA ASP A 40 -7.20 1.96 -8.18
C ASP A 40 -6.45 3.30 -8.25
N VAL A 41 -6.90 4.30 -7.49
CA VAL A 41 -6.24 5.62 -7.45
C VAL A 41 -4.84 5.53 -6.83
N LEU A 42 -4.65 4.64 -5.86
CA LEU A 42 -3.37 4.43 -5.20
C LEU A 42 -2.37 3.74 -6.13
N GLU A 43 -2.80 2.76 -6.92
CA GLU A 43 -1.99 2.12 -7.97
C GLU A 43 -1.52 3.13 -9.01
N VAL A 44 -2.44 3.93 -9.57
CA VAL A 44 -2.09 4.99 -10.53
C VAL A 44 -1.11 6.01 -9.92
N SER A 45 -1.27 6.33 -8.63
CA SER A 45 -0.39 7.27 -7.93
C SER A 45 1.01 6.69 -7.74
N LEU A 46 1.14 5.39 -7.47
CA LEU A 46 2.43 4.70 -7.38
C LEU A 46 3.13 4.65 -8.74
N ASP A 47 2.42 4.32 -9.83
CA ASP A 47 2.98 4.33 -11.18
C ASP A 47 3.50 5.73 -11.56
N MET A 48 2.70 6.77 -11.29
CA MET A 48 3.13 8.15 -11.52
C MET A 48 4.36 8.52 -10.68
N LEU A 49 4.45 8.05 -9.43
CA LEU A 49 5.59 8.31 -8.56
C LEU A 49 6.86 7.64 -9.08
N ASP A 50 6.76 6.39 -9.55
CA ASP A 50 7.88 5.64 -10.13
C ASP A 50 8.41 6.28 -11.42
N ASP A 51 7.52 6.74 -12.31
CA ASP A 51 7.90 7.49 -13.51
C ASP A 51 8.64 8.80 -13.19
N LYS A 52 8.17 9.54 -12.17
CA LYS A 52 8.84 10.76 -11.73
C LYS A 52 10.16 10.47 -11.05
N TYR A 53 10.24 9.41 -10.24
CA TYR A 53 11.50 8.97 -9.64
C TYR A 53 12.53 8.58 -10.71
N ALA A 54 12.13 7.83 -11.75
CA ALA A 54 13.00 7.47 -12.86
C ALA A 54 13.50 8.70 -13.64
N THR A 55 12.63 9.68 -13.85
CA THR A 55 12.99 10.95 -14.49
C THR A 55 13.98 11.75 -13.65
N ILE A 56 13.73 11.88 -12.35
CA ILE A 56 14.60 12.57 -11.39
C ILE A 56 15.97 11.89 -11.34
N SER A 57 16.00 10.56 -11.23
CA SER A 57 17.21 9.75 -11.21
C SER A 57 18.04 9.91 -12.49
N LYS A 58 17.39 9.95 -13.66
CA LYS A 58 18.04 10.17 -14.96
C LYS A 58 18.66 11.57 -15.10
N VAL A 59 17.99 12.61 -14.59
CA VAL A 59 18.54 13.97 -14.58
C VAL A 59 19.73 14.08 -13.63
N LEU A 60 19.63 13.42 -12.47
CA LEU A 60 20.65 13.44 -11.42
C LEU A 60 21.92 12.69 -11.77
N SER A 61 21.84 11.66 -12.61
CA SER A 61 23.02 10.91 -13.10
C SER A 61 23.93 11.75 -14.02
N THR A 62 23.56 13.00 -14.31
CA THR A 62 24.46 14.00 -14.90
C THR A 62 25.58 14.33 -13.88
N PRO A 63 26.87 14.19 -14.23
CA PRO A 63 28.00 14.15 -13.29
C PRO A 63 28.19 15.41 -12.42
N LEU A 64 27.56 16.54 -12.80
CA LEU A 64 27.62 17.80 -12.05
C LEU A 64 26.73 17.86 -10.80
N PHE A 65 25.64 17.07 -10.74
CA PHE A 65 24.65 17.16 -9.65
C PHE A 65 24.70 15.98 -8.67
N TYR A 66 25.32 14.85 -9.05
CA TYR A 66 25.37 13.63 -8.23
C TYR A 66 26.21 13.74 -6.94
N ASN A 67 27.03 14.80 -6.82
CA ASN A 67 27.92 15.05 -5.69
C ASN A 67 27.30 15.93 -4.59
N SER A 68 26.09 16.48 -4.79
CA SER A 68 25.44 17.31 -3.77
C SER A 68 24.67 16.43 -2.76
N PRO A 69 24.98 16.52 -1.45
CA PRO A 69 24.29 15.76 -0.41
C PRO A 69 22.81 16.15 -0.28
N GLU A 70 22.46 17.42 -0.51
CA GLU A 70 21.05 17.87 -0.54
C GLU A 70 20.23 17.06 -1.55
N ILE A 71 20.76 16.80 -2.74
CA ILE A 71 19.96 16.15 -3.78
C ILE A 71 19.80 14.64 -3.52
N ARG A 72 20.81 14.01 -2.89
CA ARG A 72 20.66 12.64 -2.39
C ARG A 72 19.61 12.55 -1.29
N GLY A 73 19.55 13.52 -0.38
CA GLY A 73 18.51 13.60 0.64
C GLY A 73 17.11 13.73 0.06
N VAL A 74 16.93 14.55 -0.99
CA VAL A 74 15.64 14.66 -1.69
C VAL A 74 15.25 13.35 -2.37
N LEU A 75 16.20 12.63 -2.97
CA LEU A 75 15.93 11.33 -3.60
C LEU A 75 15.50 10.27 -2.57
N GLU A 76 16.12 10.26 -1.40
CA GLU A 76 15.75 9.35 -0.30
C GLU A 76 14.35 9.68 0.25
N ASN A 77 14.03 10.97 0.44
CA ASN A 77 12.69 11.38 0.86
C ASN A 77 11.60 10.93 -0.13
N VAL A 78 11.87 10.98 -1.44
CA VAL A 78 10.92 10.48 -2.45
C VAL A 78 10.77 8.96 -2.36
N ARG A 79 11.86 8.24 -2.07
CA ARG A 79 11.83 6.79 -1.84
C ARG A 79 11.03 6.42 -0.59
N GLU A 80 11.17 7.16 0.51
CA GLU A 80 10.40 6.95 1.74
C GLU A 80 8.90 7.22 1.54
N VAL A 81 8.54 8.25 0.76
CA VAL A 81 7.13 8.53 0.41
C VAL A 81 6.54 7.37 -0.39
N ARG A 82 7.28 6.82 -1.35
CA ARG A 82 6.87 5.63 -2.11
C ARG A 82 6.63 4.44 -1.20
N GLU A 83 7.56 4.15 -0.30
CA GLU A 83 7.46 3.02 0.63
C GLU A 83 6.25 3.16 1.56
N SER A 84 6.01 4.37 2.08
CA SER A 84 4.83 4.66 2.93
C SER A 84 3.51 4.42 2.19
N ILE A 85 3.43 4.76 0.90
CA ILE A 85 2.25 4.49 0.07
C ILE A 85 2.07 2.98 -0.16
N LEU A 86 3.17 2.25 -0.33
CA LEU A 86 3.19 0.80 -0.52
C LEU A 86 2.76 0.07 0.76
N GLU A 87 3.16 0.55 1.93
CA GLU A 87 2.65 0.07 3.23
C GLU A 87 1.14 0.30 3.38
N ILE A 88 0.63 1.46 2.94
CA ILE A 88 -0.82 1.72 2.93
C ILE A 88 -1.54 0.75 1.98
N ALA A 89 -0.97 0.47 0.81
CA ALA A 89 -1.49 -0.54 -0.11
C ALA A 89 -1.54 -1.93 0.56
N HIS A 90 -0.47 -2.32 1.25
CA HIS A 90 -0.41 -3.58 2.01
C HIS A 90 -1.42 -3.63 3.15
N ALA A 91 -1.62 -2.54 3.89
CA ALA A 91 -2.63 -2.46 4.93
C ALA A 91 -4.05 -2.60 4.37
N LEU A 92 -4.32 -2.01 3.19
CA LEU A 92 -5.61 -2.11 2.52
C LEU A 92 -5.87 -3.49 1.89
N THR A 93 -4.83 -4.17 1.39
CA THR A 93 -4.97 -5.50 0.78
C THR A 93 -4.93 -6.63 1.80
N SER A 94 -4.23 -6.49 2.94
CA SER A 94 -4.16 -7.55 3.98
C SER A 94 -5.50 -7.82 4.67
N ILE A 95 -6.46 -6.91 4.52
CA ILE A 95 -7.86 -7.08 4.95
C ILE A 95 -8.64 -8.00 3.98
N HIS A 96 -8.18 -8.15 2.73
CA HIS A 96 -8.69 -9.09 1.74
C HIS A 96 -7.81 -10.35 1.79
N GLY A 97 -8.25 -11.36 2.54
CA GLY A 97 -7.43 -12.51 2.96
C GLY A 97 -6.49 -13.10 1.89
N SER A 98 -5.26 -13.37 2.33
CA SER A 98 -4.38 -14.43 1.81
C SER A 98 -4.27 -14.51 0.28
N LEU A 99 -3.76 -13.47 -0.35
CA LEU A 99 -3.04 -13.64 -1.60
C LEU A 99 -1.56 -13.48 -1.29
N GLU A 100 -0.82 -14.59 -1.41
CA GLU A 100 0.64 -14.60 -1.38
C GLU A 100 1.15 -13.51 -2.31
N VAL A 101 1.69 -12.43 -1.74
CA VAL A 101 2.54 -11.52 -2.49
C VAL A 101 3.84 -12.29 -2.69
N PRO A 102 4.23 -12.65 -3.93
CA PRO A 102 5.53 -13.24 -4.15
C PRO A 102 6.56 -12.27 -3.60
N SER A 103 7.40 -12.76 -2.70
CA SER A 103 8.52 -12.03 -2.14
C SER A 103 9.25 -11.34 -3.29
N ILE A 104 9.18 -10.01 -3.31
CA ILE A 104 10.09 -9.18 -4.07
C ILE A 104 11.48 -9.52 -3.56
N ASN A 105 12.13 -10.46 -4.25
CA ASN A 105 13.49 -10.86 -4.01
C ASN A 105 14.37 -9.64 -4.24
N GLN A 106 14.68 -8.96 -3.14
CA GLN A 106 15.75 -7.98 -3.04
C GLN A 106 17.13 -8.68 -3.09
N ALA A 107 17.31 -9.55 -4.09
CA ALA A 107 18.51 -10.33 -4.33
C ALA A 107 19.14 -10.06 -5.71
N ASP A 108 18.49 -9.33 -6.60
CA ASP A 108 19.06 -8.95 -7.91
C ASP A 108 19.27 -7.43 -8.04
N ASN A 109 19.90 -6.84 -7.02
CA ASN A 109 20.62 -5.58 -7.23
C ASN A 109 22.11 -5.89 -7.51
N PRO A 110 22.55 -5.93 -8.79
CA PRO A 110 23.94 -6.21 -9.13
C PRO A 110 24.93 -5.09 -8.73
N LEU A 111 24.50 -4.02 -8.07
CA LEU A 111 25.37 -2.87 -7.76
C LEU A 111 26.04 -2.90 -6.37
N MET A 112 26.04 -4.04 -5.68
CA MET A 112 26.82 -4.25 -4.44
C MET A 112 28.06 -5.15 -4.62
N GLN A 113 28.46 -5.47 -5.85
CA GLN A 113 29.78 -6.04 -6.15
C GLN A 113 30.69 -4.96 -6.74
N GLY A 114 31.31 -4.16 -5.90
CA GLY A 114 32.23 -3.14 -6.41
C GLY A 114 32.85 -2.22 -5.39
N ASN A 115 33.14 -2.67 -4.16
CA ASN A 115 34.07 -1.93 -3.29
C ASN A 115 34.60 -2.77 -2.11
N LYS A 116 35.37 -3.84 -2.40
CA LYS A 116 36.14 -4.56 -1.36
C LYS A 116 37.58 -4.93 -1.74
N GLU A 117 38.17 -4.28 -2.74
CA GLU A 117 39.56 -4.57 -3.16
C GLU A 117 40.55 -3.40 -3.08
N ILE A 118 40.32 -2.41 -2.21
CA ILE A 118 41.33 -1.38 -1.95
C ILE A 118 41.51 -1.21 -0.44
N GLY A 119 42.33 -2.07 0.17
CA GLY A 119 42.57 -1.96 1.61
C GLY A 119 43.52 -2.96 2.26
N ASN A 120 44.26 -3.78 1.52
CA ASN A 120 45.34 -4.56 2.12
C ASN A 120 46.55 -4.69 1.20
N GLU A 121 47.13 -3.55 0.87
CA GLU A 121 48.51 -3.47 0.38
C GLU A 121 49.10 -2.22 1.02
N LYS A 122 49.48 -2.30 2.31
CA LYS A 122 50.54 -1.53 2.99
C LYS A 122 50.58 -1.93 4.48
N ALA A 123 51.17 -3.08 4.76
CA ALA A 123 51.79 -3.37 6.07
C ALA A 123 52.82 -4.48 5.87
N ASN A 124 53.93 -4.12 5.22
CA ASN A 124 55.23 -4.74 5.42
C ASN A 124 56.05 -3.78 6.28
#